data_AF-A0A383EUD1-F1
#
_entry.id   AF-A0A383EUD1-F1
#
_cell.length_a   1.000
_cell.length_b   1.000
_cell.length_c   1.000
_cell.angle_alpha   90.00
_cell.angle_beta   90.00
_cell.angle_gamma   90.00
#
_symmetry.space_group_name_H-M   'P 1'
#
loop_
_entity.id
_entity.type
_entity.pdbx_description
1 polymer ?
#
loop_
_entity_poly.entity_id
_entity_poly.type
_entity_poly.pdbx_seq_one_letter_code
_entity_poly.pdbx_strand_id
1 'polypeptide(L)'
;MNLDDPKELKRRLGFGVNLNSDKDRRRLAEVINAKLWFRGQPIVGEESEFALLKTSKHLLANLQEKNRLLAEYHCPTDARIQAFLDRTLNGCGCDIPRLPTNALQLEHHGLARTLSLPPDRDSYTSEYLDSYRIEQGVLHNPRSDRRTTKGVFHIVEG
;
A
#
# COMPACT_ATOMS: atom_id res chain seq x y z
N MET A 1 17.78 15.73 10.57
CA MET A 1 16.65 15.72 9.62
C MET A 1 15.71 16.84 10.06
N ASN A 2 15.46 17.84 9.23
CA ASN A 2 14.56 18.94 9.59
C ASN A 2 13.16 18.61 9.07
N LEU A 3 12.31 18.07 9.93
CA LEU A 3 10.91 17.77 9.62
C LEU A 3 10.00 19.01 9.69
N ASP A 4 10.55 20.17 10.07
CA ASP A 4 9.80 21.41 10.20
C ASP A 4 9.73 22.21 8.90
N ASP A 5 10.51 21.84 7.87
CA ASP A 5 10.43 22.46 6.54
C ASP A 5 9.30 21.80 5.70
N PRO A 6 8.21 22.54 5.38
CA PRO A 6 7.11 22.02 4.58
C PRO A 6 7.53 21.57 3.17
N LYS A 7 8.57 22.17 2.60
CA LYS A 7 9.08 21.75 1.28
C LYS A 7 9.74 20.38 1.36
N GLU A 8 10.46 20.11 2.46
CA GLU A 8 11.11 18.83 2.68
C GLU A 8 10.10 17.73 2.98
N LEU A 9 9.06 18.03 3.77
CA LEU A 9 7.94 17.12 4.01
C LEU A 9 7.22 16.76 2.70
N LYS A 10 6.95 17.76 1.85
CA LYS A 10 6.33 17.53 0.54
C LYS A 10 7.20 16.65 -0.35
N ARG A 11 8.50 16.91 -0.40
CA ARG A 11 9.44 16.15 -1.24
C ARG A 11 9.60 14.70 -0.80
N ARG A 12 9.81 14.46 0.51
CA ARG A 12 10.13 13.13 1.03
C ARG A 12 8.91 12.27 1.31
N LEU A 13 7.87 12.87 1.88
CA LEU A 13 6.71 12.14 2.39
C LEU A 13 5.45 12.41 1.56
N GLY A 14 5.51 13.32 0.57
CA GLY A 14 4.33 13.67 -0.23
C GLY A 14 3.28 14.48 0.52
N PHE A 15 3.64 15.14 1.64
CA PHE A 15 2.69 15.99 2.37
C PHE A 15 2.20 17.17 1.52
N GLY A 16 0.95 17.59 1.75
CA GLY A 16 0.33 18.73 1.07
C GLY A 16 -0.26 18.41 -0.31
N VAL A 17 -0.52 17.14 -0.61
CA VAL A 17 -1.30 16.72 -1.78
C VAL A 17 -2.78 16.97 -1.53
N ASN A 18 -3.46 17.64 -2.47
CA ASN A 18 -4.89 17.88 -2.42
C ASN A 18 -5.64 16.78 -3.20
N LEU A 19 -6.13 15.78 -2.49
CA LEU A 19 -6.83 14.64 -3.09
C LEU A 19 -8.24 14.96 -3.62
N ASN A 20 -8.75 16.17 -3.40
CA ASN A 20 -9.97 16.65 -4.03
C ASN A 20 -9.68 17.27 -5.41
N SER A 21 -8.41 17.55 -5.73
CA SER A 21 -7.99 18.04 -7.05
C SER A 21 -7.75 16.89 -8.02
N ASP A 22 -8.38 16.94 -9.20
CA ASP A 22 -8.17 15.97 -10.29
C ASP A 22 -6.71 15.81 -10.67
N LYS A 23 -5.95 16.91 -10.68
CA LYS A 23 -4.54 16.91 -11.06
C LYS A 23 -3.71 16.05 -10.12
N ASP A 24 -3.91 16.23 -8.82
CA ASP A 24 -3.17 15.51 -7.78
C ASP A 24 -3.60 14.03 -7.71
N ARG A 25 -4.90 13.75 -7.93
CA ARG A 25 -5.42 12.39 -8.07
C ARG A 25 -4.78 11.66 -9.25
N ARG A 26 -4.77 12.26 -10.43
CA ARG A 26 -4.14 11.68 -11.63
C ARG A 26 -2.65 11.41 -11.43
N ARG A 27 -1.94 12.36 -10.81
CA ARG A 27 -0.52 12.18 -10.47
C ARG A 27 -0.29 10.98 -9.53
N LEU A 28 -1.12 10.83 -8.50
CA LEU A 28 -0.98 9.68 -7.59
C LEU A 28 -1.41 8.37 -8.24
N ALA A 29 -2.44 8.38 -9.09
CA ALA A 29 -2.82 7.21 -9.88
C ALA A 29 -1.67 6.74 -10.78
N GLU A 30 -0.95 7.67 -11.41
CA GLU A 30 0.26 7.36 -12.18
C GLU A 30 1.37 6.73 -11.33
N VAL A 31 1.62 7.26 -10.12
CA VAL A 31 2.59 6.67 -9.17
C VAL A 31 2.15 5.27 -8.74
N ILE A 32 0.86 5.07 -8.47
CA ILE A 32 0.29 3.77 -8.11
C ILE A 32 0.45 2.77 -9.25
N ASN A 33 0.09 3.14 -10.48
CA ASN A 33 0.25 2.28 -11.64
C ASN A 33 1.72 1.92 -11.89
N ALA A 34 2.64 2.88 -11.73
CA ALA A 34 4.07 2.58 -11.82
C ALA A 34 4.53 1.55 -10.78
N LYS A 35 4.02 1.64 -9.54
CA LYS A 35 4.29 0.65 -8.48
C LYS A 35 3.65 -0.71 -8.77
N LEU A 36 2.40 -0.75 -9.23
CA LEU A 36 1.72 -1.99 -9.60
C LEU A 36 2.47 -2.71 -10.72
N TRP A 37 2.78 -1.99 -11.80
CA TRP A 37 3.55 -2.50 -12.92
C TRP A 37 4.90 -3.07 -12.47
N PHE A 38 5.64 -2.31 -11.66
CA PHE A 38 6.92 -2.73 -11.11
C PHE A 38 6.84 -4.03 -10.29
N ARG A 39 5.69 -4.27 -9.63
CA ARG A 39 5.42 -5.48 -8.85
C ARG A 39 4.83 -6.63 -9.68
N GLY A 40 4.70 -6.47 -11.00
CA GLY A 40 4.07 -7.44 -11.89
C GLY A 40 2.55 -7.54 -11.71
N GLN A 41 1.92 -6.50 -11.15
CA GLN A 41 0.48 -6.41 -10.98
C GLN A 41 -0.16 -5.66 -12.17
N PRO A 42 -1.44 -5.93 -12.49
CA PRO A 42 -2.14 -5.19 -13.53
C PRO A 42 -2.24 -3.71 -13.19
N ILE A 43 -2.13 -2.86 -14.21
CA ILE A 43 -2.38 -1.42 -14.11
C ILE A 43 -3.81 -1.09 -14.54
N VAL A 44 -4.28 0.10 -14.20
CA VAL A 44 -5.56 0.63 -14.71
C VAL A 44 -5.30 1.74 -15.72
N GLY A 45 -5.85 1.60 -16.92
CA GLY A 45 -5.58 2.48 -18.07
C GLY A 45 -4.45 1.94 -18.96
N GLU A 46 -4.04 2.72 -19.95
CA GLU A 46 -3.01 2.32 -20.91
C GLU A 46 -1.62 2.80 -20.49
N GLU A 47 -0.58 1.97 -20.66
CA GLU A 47 0.81 2.36 -20.31
C GLU A 47 1.24 3.68 -20.99
N SER A 48 0.72 3.93 -22.21
CA SER A 48 1.04 5.12 -23.01
C SER A 48 0.51 6.43 -22.43
N GLU A 49 -0.49 6.36 -21.53
CA GLU A 49 -1.12 7.50 -20.88
C GLU A 49 -0.29 8.02 -19.69
N PHE A 50 0.62 7.20 -19.17
CA PHE A 50 1.44 7.50 -18.00
C PHE A 50 2.87 7.87 -18.41
N ALA A 51 3.20 9.15 -18.32
CA ALA A 51 4.52 9.69 -18.66
C ALA A 51 5.65 9.00 -17.87
N LEU A 52 5.46 8.75 -16.57
CA LEU A 52 6.41 8.09 -15.69
C LEU A 52 6.71 6.66 -16.17
N LEU A 53 5.65 5.87 -16.46
CA LEU A 53 5.82 4.52 -16.97
C LEU A 53 6.51 4.53 -18.33
N LYS A 54 6.06 5.40 -19.25
CA LYS A 54 6.63 5.51 -20.59
C LYS A 54 8.14 5.83 -20.57
N THR A 55 8.57 6.76 -19.72
CA THR A 55 9.98 7.18 -19.65
C THR A 55 10.84 6.23 -18.82
N SER A 56 10.29 5.60 -17.78
CA SER A 56 11.07 4.78 -16.83
C SER A 56 10.96 3.27 -17.04
N LYS A 57 10.19 2.79 -18.03
CA LYS A 57 9.93 1.35 -18.25
C LYS A 57 11.18 0.47 -18.23
N HIS A 58 12.21 0.84 -18.99
CA HIS A 58 13.45 0.03 -19.06
C HIS A 58 14.18 -0.05 -17.72
N LEU A 59 14.21 1.05 -16.96
CA LEU A 59 14.80 1.09 -15.64
C LEU A 59 13.99 0.25 -14.64
N LEU A 60 12.65 0.41 -14.66
CA LEU A 60 11.74 -0.36 -13.82
C LEU A 60 11.83 -1.86 -14.12
N ALA A 61 11.94 -2.25 -15.39
CA ALA A 61 12.12 -3.65 -15.79
C ALA A 61 13.42 -4.25 -15.23
N ASN A 62 14.54 -3.51 -15.30
CA ASN A 62 15.80 -3.94 -14.72
C ASN A 62 15.71 -4.12 -13.20
N LEU A 63 15.08 -3.15 -12.53
CA LEU A 63 14.87 -3.20 -11.08
C LEU A 63 13.91 -4.33 -10.68
N GLN A 64 12.90 -4.63 -11.49
CA GLN A 64 11.95 -5.72 -11.25
C GLN A 64 12.65 -7.07 -11.28
N GLU A 65 13.53 -7.29 -12.27
CA GLU A 65 14.31 -8.52 -12.37
C GLU A 65 15.29 -8.68 -11.19
N LYS A 66 15.93 -7.59 -10.76
CA LYS A 66 16.75 -7.58 -9.54
C LYS A 66 15.93 -7.89 -8.29
N ASN A 67 14.74 -7.32 -8.18
CA ASN A 67 13.84 -7.61 -7.06
C ASN A 67 13.34 -9.04 -7.06
N ARG A 68 13.20 -9.68 -8.23
CA ARG A 68 12.89 -11.12 -8.31
C ARG A 68 13.94 -11.98 -7.63
N LEU A 69 15.22 -11.64 -7.76
CA LEU A 69 16.32 -12.31 -7.05
C LEU A 69 16.28 -12.08 -5.54
N LEU A 70 15.67 -10.96 -5.11
CA LEU A 70 15.48 -10.60 -3.71
C LEU A 70 14.10 -10.98 -3.17
N ALA A 71 13.28 -11.72 -3.92
CA ALA A 71 11.88 -11.97 -3.58
C ALA A 71 11.71 -12.76 -2.26
N GLU A 72 12.75 -13.46 -1.83
CA GLU A 72 12.75 -14.23 -0.57
C GLU A 72 13.25 -13.40 0.63
N TYR A 73 13.72 -12.17 0.41
CA TYR A 73 14.28 -11.33 1.45
C TYR A 73 13.25 -10.37 2.04
N HIS A 74 13.13 -10.42 3.36
CA HIS A 74 12.37 -9.45 4.13
C HIS A 74 13.14 -8.15 4.34
N CYS A 75 12.43 -7.03 4.44
CA CYS A 75 13.06 -5.82 4.96
C CYS A 75 13.48 -6.03 6.42
N PRO A 76 14.40 -5.22 6.99
CA PRO A 76 14.92 -5.45 8.35
C PRO A 76 13.84 -5.54 9.43
N THR A 77 12.72 -4.83 9.27
CA THR A 77 11.59 -4.90 10.21
C THR A 77 10.87 -6.23 10.10
N ASP A 78 10.49 -6.62 8.88
CA ASP A 78 9.80 -7.89 8.64
C ASP A 78 10.68 -9.08 9.01
N ALA A 79 11.99 -9.00 8.78
CA ALA A 79 12.95 -10.04 9.15
C ALA A 79 12.99 -10.27 10.67
N ARG A 80 12.89 -9.20 11.48
CA ARG A 80 12.81 -9.31 12.95
C ARG A 80 11.49 -9.94 13.41
N ILE A 81 10.37 -9.59 12.76
CA ILE A 81 9.07 -10.17 13.06
C ILE A 81 9.07 -11.66 12.68
N GLN A 82 9.59 -12.00 11.49
CA GLN A 82 9.72 -13.38 11.03
C GLN A 82 10.60 -14.20 11.97
N ALA A 83 11.76 -13.69 12.39
CA ALA A 83 12.63 -14.38 13.33
C ALA A 83 11.98 -14.60 14.70
N PHE A 84 11.07 -13.71 15.12
CA PHE A 84 10.25 -13.93 16.31
C PHE A 84 9.25 -15.07 16.08
N LEU A 85 8.50 -15.07 14.96
CA LEU A 85 7.56 -16.13 14.61
C LEU A 85 8.25 -17.49 14.50
N ASP A 86 9.39 -17.53 13.81
CA ASP A 86 10.21 -18.74 13.61
C ASP A 86 10.64 -19.34 14.94
N ARG A 87 11.05 -18.50 15.90
CA ARG A 87 11.47 -18.96 17.24
C ARG A 87 10.29 -19.40 18.09
N THR A 88 9.21 -18.62 18.12
CA THR A 88 8.08 -18.85 19.02
C THR A 88 7.24 -20.04 18.59
N LEU A 89 7.11 -20.29 17.29
CA LEU A 89 6.31 -21.40 16.76
C LEU A 89 7.14 -22.67 16.49
N ASN A 90 8.44 -22.63 16.77
CA ASN A 90 9.31 -23.79 16.59
C ASN A 90 8.88 -24.94 17.51
N GLY A 91 8.64 -26.13 16.93
CA GLY A 91 8.22 -27.31 17.68
C GLY A 91 6.73 -27.39 18.00
N CYS A 92 5.92 -26.41 17.56
CA CYS A 92 4.45 -26.46 17.71
C CYS A 92 3.77 -27.47 16.77
N GLY A 93 4.52 -28.17 15.91
CA GLY A 93 3.98 -29.17 14.98
C GLY A 93 3.15 -28.57 13.83
N CYS A 94 3.25 -27.27 13.60
CA CYS A 94 2.57 -26.56 12.51
C CYS A 94 3.57 -25.87 11.59
N ASP A 95 3.15 -25.63 10.34
CA ASP A 95 3.92 -24.80 9.41
C ASP A 95 3.99 -23.36 9.92
N ILE A 96 5.21 -22.82 9.99
CA ILE A 96 5.44 -21.46 10.44
C ILE A 96 5.07 -20.50 9.29
N PRO A 97 4.11 -19.58 9.48
CA PRO A 97 3.69 -18.68 8.43
C PRO A 97 4.81 -17.70 8.06
N ARG A 98 4.94 -17.41 6.76
CA ARG A 98 5.90 -16.45 6.22
C ARG A 98 5.22 -15.12 5.90
N LEU A 99 5.84 -14.01 6.30
CA LEU A 99 5.37 -12.67 5.96
C LEU A 99 5.47 -12.42 4.44
N PRO A 100 4.51 -11.70 3.84
CA PRO A 100 4.51 -11.40 2.42
C PRO A 100 5.66 -10.45 2.04
N THR A 101 6.42 -10.79 0.99
CA THR A 101 7.59 -10.01 0.54
C THR A 101 7.27 -9.03 -0.59
N ASN A 102 6.14 -9.20 -1.29
CA ASN A 102 5.72 -8.35 -2.41
C ASN A 102 4.60 -7.35 -2.04
N ALA A 103 4.52 -6.92 -0.77
CA ALA A 103 3.51 -5.96 -0.33
C ALA A 103 3.68 -4.58 -1.03
N LEU A 104 2.58 -3.94 -1.41
CA LEU A 104 2.58 -2.59 -1.98
C LEU A 104 2.91 -1.58 -0.87
N GLN A 105 4.07 -0.93 -0.98
CA GLN A 105 4.50 0.07 -0.01
C GLN A 105 3.76 1.40 -0.23
N LEU A 106 3.29 1.98 0.87
CA LEU A 106 2.52 3.22 0.93
C LEU A 106 3.33 4.33 1.62
N GLU A 107 4.51 4.61 1.08
CA GLU A 107 5.49 5.51 1.71
C GLU A 107 5.19 7.01 1.52
N HIS A 108 4.34 7.35 0.55
CA HIS A 108 3.91 8.71 0.30
C HIS A 108 2.48 8.96 0.75
N HIS A 109 2.27 10.12 1.37
CA HIS A 109 0.97 10.62 1.78
C HIS A 109 0.01 10.67 0.59
N GLY A 110 -1.19 10.12 0.79
CA GLY A 110 -2.27 10.09 -0.18
C GLY A 110 -2.37 8.82 -1.00
N LEU A 111 -1.34 7.96 -1.05
CA LEU A 111 -1.41 6.69 -1.78
C LEU A 111 -2.56 5.80 -1.28
N ALA A 112 -2.65 5.61 0.03
CA ALA A 112 -3.69 4.78 0.65
C ALA A 112 -5.10 5.26 0.32
N ARG A 113 -5.36 6.58 0.44
CA ARG A 113 -6.67 7.17 0.14
C ARG A 113 -7.02 7.05 -1.35
N THR A 114 -6.05 7.25 -2.25
CA THR A 114 -6.28 7.06 -3.68
C THR A 114 -6.61 5.60 -4.01
N LEU A 115 -5.95 4.63 -3.37
CA LEU A 115 -6.24 3.20 -3.53
C LEU A 115 -7.59 2.77 -2.95
N SER A 116 -8.21 3.57 -2.09
CA SER A 116 -9.45 3.20 -1.38
C SER A 116 -10.71 3.29 -2.27
N LEU A 117 -10.58 3.85 -3.47
CA LEU A 117 -11.67 3.97 -4.45
C LEU A 117 -11.15 3.62 -5.86
N PRO A 118 -12.01 3.08 -6.74
CA PRO A 118 -11.69 2.93 -8.15
C PRO A 118 -11.28 4.27 -8.77
N PRO A 119 -10.35 4.28 -9.73
CA PRO A 119 -9.86 5.52 -10.33
C PRO A 119 -10.93 6.24 -11.17
N ASP A 120 -11.93 5.51 -11.64
CA ASP A 120 -13.01 5.96 -12.54
C ASP A 120 -14.35 6.17 -11.82
N ARG A 121 -14.43 5.93 -10.50
CA ARG A 121 -15.70 5.97 -9.73
C ARG A 121 -15.54 6.66 -8.39
N ASP A 122 -16.65 7.20 -7.92
CA ASP A 122 -16.75 7.83 -6.61
C ASP A 122 -17.36 6.91 -5.54
N SER A 123 -17.64 5.64 -5.87
CA SER A 123 -18.13 4.66 -4.92
C SER A 123 -17.54 3.27 -5.14
N TYR A 124 -17.44 2.50 -4.06
CA TYR A 124 -17.04 1.09 -4.07
C TYR A 124 -17.81 0.33 -2.99
N THR A 125 -18.31 -0.86 -3.34
CA THR A 125 -19.09 -1.72 -2.45
C THR A 125 -18.52 -3.12 -2.48
N SER A 126 -18.40 -3.73 -1.29
CA SER A 126 -18.01 -5.12 -1.08
C SER A 126 -18.75 -5.70 0.12
N GLU A 127 -18.60 -7.00 0.37
CA GLU A 127 -19.14 -7.61 1.60
C GLU A 127 -18.50 -7.09 2.90
N TYR A 128 -17.34 -6.42 2.80
CA TYR A 128 -16.56 -5.94 3.93
C TYR A 128 -16.78 -4.46 4.26
N LEU A 129 -17.03 -3.64 3.23
CA LEU A 129 -17.27 -2.20 3.38
C LEU A 129 -17.92 -1.56 2.14
N ASP A 130 -18.54 -0.40 2.37
CA ASP A 130 -18.93 0.59 1.38
C ASP A 130 -18.05 1.84 1.52
N SER A 131 -17.53 2.35 0.40
CA SER A 131 -16.69 3.54 0.32
C SER A 131 -17.28 4.56 -0.64
N TYR A 132 -17.20 5.83 -0.28
CA TYR A 132 -17.69 6.95 -1.10
C TYR A 132 -16.71 8.11 -1.10
N ARG A 133 -16.54 8.76 -2.25
CA ARG A 133 -15.98 10.10 -2.33
C ARG A 133 -17.09 11.09 -2.03
N ILE A 134 -16.79 12.04 -1.14
CA ILE A 134 -17.72 13.11 -0.75
C ILE A 134 -16.98 14.45 -0.83
N GLU A 135 -17.72 15.55 -0.84
CA GLU A 135 -17.18 16.93 -0.84
C GLU A 135 -16.07 17.13 0.23
N GLN A 136 -16.27 16.57 1.42
CA GLN A 136 -15.37 16.69 2.57
C GLN A 136 -14.16 15.73 2.50
N GLY A 137 -14.12 14.81 1.54
CA GLY A 137 -13.05 13.83 1.38
C GLY A 137 -13.55 12.43 1.04
N VAL A 138 -13.42 11.50 1.98
CA VAL A 138 -13.78 10.09 1.79
C VAL A 138 -14.58 9.58 3.00
N LEU A 139 -15.61 8.79 2.72
CA LEU A 139 -16.45 8.10 3.69
C LEU A 139 -16.24 6.59 3.53
N HIS A 140 -16.05 5.89 4.65
CA HIS A 140 -15.94 4.43 4.70
C HIS A 140 -16.94 3.89 5.73
N ASN A 141 -17.88 3.06 5.28
CA ASN A 141 -18.86 2.36 6.09
C ASN A 141 -18.50 0.87 6.11
N PRO A 142 -17.75 0.39 7.12
CA PRO A 142 -17.41 -1.02 7.23
C PRO A 142 -18.64 -1.85 7.61
N ARG A 143 -18.60 -3.16 7.33
CA ARG A 143 -19.64 -4.13 7.69
C ARG A 143 -20.04 -4.07 9.18
N SER A 144 -19.06 -3.85 10.06
CA SER A 144 -19.27 -3.69 11.50
C SER A 144 -19.01 -2.25 11.90
N ASP A 145 -20.08 -1.49 12.16
CA ASP A 145 -20.02 -0.06 12.48
C ASP A 145 -19.54 0.22 13.93
N ARG A 146 -19.54 -0.79 14.80
CA ARG A 146 -19.18 -0.62 16.22
C ARG A 146 -18.18 -1.67 16.68
N ARG A 147 -17.24 -1.22 17.51
CA ARG A 147 -16.24 -2.09 18.14
C ARG A 147 -16.83 -2.79 19.37
N THR A 148 -16.54 -4.07 19.52
CA THR A 148 -16.83 -4.85 20.74
C THR A 148 -15.57 -4.94 21.61
N THR A 149 -15.75 -5.00 22.94
CA THR A 149 -14.63 -5.14 23.89
C THR A 149 -14.66 -6.47 24.65
N LYS A 150 -15.85 -7.04 24.87
CA LYS A 150 -16.00 -8.31 25.58
C LYS A 150 -15.55 -9.47 24.69
N GLY A 151 -14.56 -10.23 25.13
CA GLY A 151 -14.13 -11.47 24.47
C GLY A 151 -13.35 -11.33 23.16
N VAL A 152 -12.87 -10.11 22.82
CA VAL A 152 -12.13 -9.87 21.56
C VAL A 152 -10.60 -9.88 21.69
N PHE A 153 -10.06 -9.81 22.92
CA PHE A 153 -8.62 -9.80 23.16
C PHE A 153 -8.13 -11.20 23.49
N HIS A 154 -7.35 -11.80 22.59
CA HIS A 154 -6.88 -13.18 22.70
C HIS A 154 -5.35 -13.17 22.83
N ILE A 155 -4.80 -14.01 23.71
CA ILE A 155 -3.37 -14.18 23.92
C ILE A 155 -3.05 -15.65 23.67
N VAL A 156 -1.99 -15.90 22.92
CA VAL A 156 -1.49 -17.26 22.68
C VAL A 156 -0.47 -17.60 23.77
N GLU A 157 -0.54 -18.82 24.30
CA GLU A 157 0.42 -19.35 25.28
C GLU A 157 1.79 -19.62 24.63
N GLY A 158 2.87 -19.62 25.41
CA GLY A 158 4.23 -19.88 24.94
C GLY A 158 5.30 -19.03 25.60
#